data_AF-A0AAU1X9R7-F1
#
_entry.id   AF-A0AAU1X9R7-F1
#
_cell.length_a   1.000
_cell.length_b   1.000
_cell.length_c   1.000
_cell.angle_alpha   90.00
_cell.angle_beta   90.00
_cell.angle_gamma   90.00
#
_symmetry.space_group_name_H-M   'P 1'
#
loop_
_entity.id
_entity.type
_entity.pdbx_description
1 polymer ?
#
loop_
_entity_poly.entity_id
_entity_poly.type
_entity_poly.pdbx_seq_one_letter_code
_entity_poly.pdbx_strand_id
1 'polypeptide(L)'
;MISAPTLGPTGEEDVVDASGDGRRVRGPWTRVRTATLLCAAAALAAGTVPASAQPRALPAPTPDPVVVVDCFSKAQVRPEEYLLACGDGNNRLVRLRWDTWGPQTATATGTDMVNDCKPYCAAGRFRSYPVTVTLSKPEPWPDRPDLRRFTVIRLLYTDTAPAPVPKDVSYKLVY
;
A
#
# COMPACT_ATOMS: atom_id res chain seq x y z
N MET A 1 -49.97 8.91 -35.32
CA MET A 1 -50.10 7.58 -34.70
C MET A 1 -48.79 7.25 -34.01
N ILE A 2 -48.88 6.94 -32.72
CA ILE A 2 -47.90 6.33 -31.81
C ILE A 2 -46.73 7.23 -31.36
N SER A 3 -46.88 7.66 -30.10
CA SER A 3 -45.97 8.42 -29.25
C SER A 3 -44.77 7.61 -28.75
N ALA A 4 -43.73 8.34 -28.33
CA ALA A 4 -42.51 7.85 -27.68
C ALA A 4 -42.77 7.08 -26.36
N PRO A 5 -41.85 6.20 -25.94
CA PRO A 5 -41.81 5.67 -24.58
C PRO A 5 -41.13 6.64 -23.60
N THR A 6 -41.77 6.72 -22.44
CA THR A 6 -41.63 7.64 -21.32
C THR A 6 -40.45 7.30 -20.40
N LEU A 7 -39.78 8.32 -19.86
CA LEU A 7 -38.98 8.24 -18.63
C LEU A 7 -39.85 7.75 -17.46
N GLY A 8 -39.37 6.80 -16.67
CA GLY A 8 -39.94 6.47 -15.37
C GLY A 8 -39.44 7.44 -14.29
N PRO A 9 -40.32 8.06 -13.47
CA PRO A 9 -39.93 8.89 -12.34
C PRO A 9 -40.08 8.14 -10.98
N THR A 10 -39.51 8.76 -9.94
CA THR A 10 -39.97 8.83 -8.52
C THR A 10 -40.07 7.49 -7.76
N GLY A 11 -39.40 7.23 -6.63
CA GLY A 11 -38.98 8.15 -5.57
C GLY A 11 -40.18 8.60 -4.76
N GLU A 12 -40.61 7.80 -3.77
CA GLU A 12 -41.60 8.01 -2.67
C GLU A 12 -42.11 6.61 -2.24
N GLU A 13 -42.35 6.17 -0.99
CA GLU A 13 -42.44 6.69 0.38
C GLU A 13 -42.15 5.47 1.28
N ASP A 14 -41.55 5.59 2.47
CA ASP A 14 -42.36 5.64 3.68
C ASP A 14 -41.66 6.49 4.73
N VAL A 15 -42.16 7.71 4.89
CA VAL A 15 -42.05 8.49 6.12
C VAL A 15 -43.40 8.38 6.81
N VAL A 16 -43.46 7.82 8.02
CA VAL A 16 -44.43 8.26 9.03
C VAL A 16 -43.77 8.35 10.40
N ASP A 17 -43.90 9.57 10.89
CA ASP A 17 -43.55 10.20 12.16
C ASP A 17 -44.49 9.76 13.30
N ALA A 18 -43.99 9.81 14.53
CA ALA A 18 -44.69 10.22 15.76
C ALA A 18 -43.86 9.76 16.98
N SER A 19 -43.82 10.41 18.14
CA SER A 19 -44.25 11.71 18.64
C SER A 19 -43.97 11.65 20.15
N GLY A 20 -43.66 12.79 20.76
CA GLY A 20 -43.68 12.97 22.22
C GLY A 20 -42.29 12.97 22.87
N ASP A 21 -41.91 13.90 23.73
CA ASP A 21 -42.63 15.03 24.29
C ASP A 21 -41.54 15.98 24.83
N GLY A 22 -41.73 17.27 24.62
CA GLY A 22 -40.82 18.29 25.10
C GLY A 22 -41.02 18.52 26.59
N ARG A 23 -39.93 18.56 27.36
CA ARG A 23 -39.94 19.27 28.63
C ARG A 23 -38.71 20.14 28.80
N ARG A 24 -38.86 21.40 28.38
CA ARG A 24 -38.07 22.51 28.92
C ARG A 24 -38.52 22.73 30.36
N VAL A 25 -37.56 22.77 31.29
CA VAL A 25 -37.81 23.34 32.63
C VAL A 25 -37.14 24.71 32.66
N ARG A 26 -37.97 25.74 32.84
CA ARG A 26 -37.56 27.12 33.15
C ARG A 26 -37.80 27.40 34.63
N GLY A 27 -36.83 28.07 35.24
CA GLY A 27 -37.00 29.00 36.35
C GLY A 27 -36.60 28.47 37.72
N PRO A 28 -36.44 29.36 38.73
CA PRO A 28 -36.57 30.81 38.70
C PRO A 28 -35.29 31.59 39.05
N TRP A 29 -35.35 32.86 38.66
CA TRP A 29 -34.43 33.94 38.97
C TRP A 29 -34.64 34.39 40.43
N THR A 30 -33.61 34.38 41.25
CA THR A 30 -33.55 35.18 42.48
C THR A 30 -32.23 35.91 42.58
N ARG A 31 -32.35 37.22 42.82
CA ARG A 31 -31.28 38.20 42.89
C ARG A 31 -30.78 38.39 44.33
N VAL A 32 -29.55 38.90 44.43
CA VAL A 32 -28.91 39.65 45.54
C VAL A 32 -28.54 38.77 46.75
N ARG A 33 -27.30 38.75 47.26
CA ARG A 33 -26.59 39.87 47.90
C ARG A 33 -25.06 39.73 47.89
N THR A 34 -24.45 40.91 47.83
CA THR A 34 -23.05 41.28 47.79
C THR A 34 -22.29 41.01 49.10
N ALA A 35 -21.00 40.71 48.94
CA ALA A 35 -19.84 41.07 49.77
C ALA A 35 -19.69 40.51 51.20
N THR A 36 -18.58 39.79 51.43
CA THR A 36 -17.43 40.16 52.30
C THR A 36 -16.42 39.00 52.27
N LEU A 37 -15.26 39.20 51.64
CA LEU A 37 -13.95 39.55 52.23
C LEU A 37 -13.27 38.41 53.03
N LEU A 38 -12.15 37.97 52.45
CA LEU A 38 -10.88 37.53 53.06
C LEU A 38 -10.91 36.50 54.20
N CYS A 39 -10.42 35.30 53.88
CA CYS A 39 -9.48 34.57 54.74
C CYS A 39 -8.50 33.81 53.85
N ALA A 40 -7.31 34.40 53.65
CA ALA A 40 -6.15 33.66 53.19
C ALA A 40 -5.67 32.79 54.34
N ALA A 41 -5.74 31.46 54.18
CA ALA A 41 -5.04 30.51 55.02
C ALA A 41 -4.29 29.54 54.11
N ALA A 42 -2.97 29.68 54.10
CA ALA A 42 -2.04 28.86 53.36
C ALA A 42 -2.07 27.42 53.87
N ALA A 43 -2.18 26.47 52.95
CA ALA A 43 -1.72 25.11 53.14
C ALA A 43 -1.05 24.65 51.84
N LEU A 44 0.23 25.01 51.68
CA LEU A 44 1.11 24.42 50.67
C LEU A 44 1.43 22.99 51.13
N ALA A 45 0.51 22.05 50.90
CA ALA A 45 0.85 20.64 50.92
C ALA A 45 1.63 20.36 49.63
N ALA A 46 2.97 20.35 49.73
CA ALA A 46 3.84 19.86 48.68
C ALA A 46 3.60 18.35 48.51
N GLY A 47 2.58 18.00 47.73
CA GLY A 47 2.34 16.64 47.29
C GLY A 47 3.50 16.21 46.41
N THR A 48 4.36 15.33 46.92
CA THR A 48 5.30 14.59 46.09
C THR A 48 4.48 13.68 45.18
N VAL A 49 4.18 14.14 43.97
CA VAL A 49 3.62 13.30 42.92
C VAL A 49 4.70 12.26 42.59
N PRO A 50 4.51 10.95 42.84
CA PRO A 50 5.46 9.96 42.36
C PRO A 50 5.51 10.11 40.83
N ALA A 51 6.71 10.27 40.29
CA ALA A 51 6.93 10.30 38.85
C ALA A 51 6.32 9.03 38.26
N SER A 52 5.17 9.19 37.60
CA SER A 52 4.42 8.08 37.02
C SER A 52 5.30 7.47 35.92
N ALA A 53 5.79 6.26 36.15
CA ALA A 53 6.49 5.49 35.13
C ALA A 53 5.47 5.14 34.04
N GLN A 54 5.41 5.95 32.98
CA GLN A 54 4.56 5.64 31.83
C GLN A 54 5.01 4.29 31.26
N PRO A 55 4.09 3.33 31.04
CA PRO A 55 4.44 2.10 30.35
C PRO A 55 4.99 2.46 28.98
N ARG A 56 6.25 2.10 28.72
CA ARG A 56 6.82 2.21 27.37
C ARG A 56 6.03 1.26 26.47
N ALA A 57 5.28 1.82 25.53
CA ALA A 57 4.67 1.04 24.47
C ALA A 57 5.79 0.31 23.72
N LEU A 58 5.69 -1.02 23.64
CA LEU A 58 6.57 -1.81 22.79
C LEU A 58 6.26 -1.44 21.33
N PRO A 59 7.29 -1.33 20.46
CA PRO A 59 7.07 -1.15 19.04
C PRO A 59 6.15 -2.26 18.51
N ALA A 60 5.18 -1.89 17.68
CA ALA A 60 4.39 -2.88 16.97
C ALA A 60 5.32 -3.74 16.07
N PRO A 61 5.02 -5.04 15.88
CA PRO A 61 5.76 -5.88 14.94
C PRO A 61 5.76 -5.23 13.56
N THR A 62 6.93 -5.12 12.93
CA THR A 62 7.01 -4.75 11.51
C THR A 62 6.44 -5.90 10.68
N PRO A 63 5.48 -5.63 9.78
CA PRO A 63 4.98 -6.66 8.88
C PRO A 63 6.11 -7.26 8.05
N ASP A 64 6.02 -8.55 7.75
CA ASP A 64 6.96 -9.19 6.82
C ASP A 64 6.91 -8.49 5.45
N PRO A 65 8.08 -8.28 4.81
CA PRO A 65 8.12 -7.66 3.51
C PRO A 65 7.45 -8.56 2.46
N VAL A 66 6.73 -7.95 1.52
CA VAL A 66 6.31 -8.66 0.29
C VAL A 66 7.57 -9.07 -0.47
N VAL A 67 7.62 -10.31 -0.94
CA VAL A 67 8.78 -10.86 -1.65
C VAL A 67 8.57 -10.87 -3.17
N VAL A 68 9.65 -10.95 -3.92
CA VAL A 68 9.63 -11.51 -5.29
C VAL A 68 10.20 -12.92 -5.21
N VAL A 69 9.62 -13.87 -5.94
CA VAL A 69 10.05 -15.28 -5.87
C VAL A 69 10.87 -15.60 -7.11
N ASP A 70 12.08 -16.11 -6.93
CA ASP A 70 12.95 -16.48 -8.04
C ASP A 70 12.60 -17.85 -8.65
N CYS A 71 13.28 -18.19 -9.74
CA CYS A 71 13.10 -19.44 -10.49
C CYS A 71 13.39 -20.72 -9.69
N PHE A 72 13.98 -20.60 -8.50
CA PHE A 72 14.26 -21.73 -7.60
C PHE A 72 13.31 -21.73 -6.40
N SER A 73 12.18 -21.04 -6.54
CA SER A 73 11.16 -20.85 -5.51
C SER A 73 11.72 -20.25 -4.21
N LYS A 74 12.73 -19.37 -4.30
CA LYS A 74 13.26 -18.65 -3.14
C LYS A 74 12.68 -17.24 -3.06
N ALA A 75 12.28 -16.85 -1.85
CA ALA A 75 11.89 -15.49 -1.54
C ALA A 75 13.09 -14.53 -1.61
N GLN A 76 12.92 -13.42 -2.32
CA GLN A 76 13.90 -12.36 -2.44
C GLN A 76 13.27 -11.00 -2.04
N VAL A 77 14.03 -10.21 -1.30
CA VAL A 77 13.71 -8.81 -0.97
C VAL A 77 14.81 -7.95 -1.55
N ARG A 78 14.43 -7.01 -2.43
CA ARG A 78 15.36 -6.09 -3.11
C ARG A 78 16.55 -6.79 -3.80
N PRO A 79 16.35 -7.83 -4.62
CA PRO A 79 17.46 -8.50 -5.28
C PRO A 79 18.18 -7.57 -6.26
N GLU A 80 19.51 -7.69 -6.38
CA GLU A 80 20.30 -6.91 -7.35
C GLU A 80 20.20 -7.46 -8.78
N GLU A 81 19.80 -8.73 -8.92
CA GLU A 81 19.56 -9.42 -10.19
C GLU A 81 18.28 -10.27 -10.11
N TYR A 82 17.59 -10.44 -11.23
CA TYR A 82 16.38 -11.24 -11.30
C TYR A 82 16.24 -11.93 -12.66
N LEU A 83 16.15 -13.25 -12.67
CA LEU A 83 15.99 -14.04 -13.90
C LEU A 83 14.51 -14.05 -14.32
N LEU A 84 14.20 -13.48 -15.48
CA LEU A 84 12.83 -13.44 -16.00
C LEU A 84 12.48 -14.70 -16.78
N ALA A 85 13.44 -15.24 -17.52
CA ALA A 85 13.24 -16.45 -18.32
C ALA A 85 13.83 -17.68 -17.61
N CYS A 86 13.07 -18.26 -16.68
CA CYS A 86 13.54 -19.40 -15.87
C CYS A 86 13.93 -20.65 -16.67
N GLY A 87 13.28 -20.88 -17.83
CA GLY A 87 13.48 -22.11 -18.60
C GLY A 87 14.79 -22.16 -19.39
N ASP A 88 15.20 -21.05 -20.01
CA ASP A 88 16.36 -21.00 -20.91
C ASP A 88 17.41 -19.94 -20.53
N GLY A 89 17.12 -19.12 -19.52
CA GLY A 89 18.01 -18.08 -19.01
C GLY A 89 18.23 -16.89 -19.96
N ASN A 90 17.40 -16.73 -20.99
CA ASN A 90 17.65 -15.80 -22.09
C ASN A 90 17.30 -14.31 -21.79
N ASN A 91 16.68 -14.04 -20.64
CA ASN A 91 16.31 -12.71 -20.18
C ASN A 91 16.52 -12.59 -18.66
N ARG A 92 17.35 -11.61 -18.26
CA ARG A 92 17.61 -11.29 -16.85
C ARG A 92 17.74 -9.79 -16.60
N LEU A 93 17.22 -9.34 -15.48
CA LEU A 93 17.46 -8.02 -14.94
C LEU A 93 18.75 -8.02 -14.12
N VAL A 94 19.58 -7.01 -14.30
CA VAL A 94 20.83 -6.83 -13.56
C VAL A 94 20.97 -5.38 -13.08
N ARG A 95 21.86 -5.19 -12.09
CA ARG A 95 22.16 -3.88 -11.51
C ARG A 95 20.89 -3.17 -11.01
N LEU A 96 19.99 -3.94 -10.41
CA LEU A 96 18.76 -3.41 -9.83
C LEU A 96 19.08 -2.54 -8.62
N ARG A 97 18.63 -1.29 -8.65
CA ARG A 97 18.71 -0.33 -7.56
C ARG A 97 17.30 0.05 -7.13
N TRP A 98 16.91 -0.40 -5.94
CA TRP A 98 15.55 -0.28 -5.43
C TRP A 98 15.32 1.05 -4.73
N ASP A 99 14.52 1.92 -5.33
CA ASP A 99 14.09 3.19 -4.74
C ASP A 99 13.05 2.94 -3.64
N THR A 100 12.08 2.06 -3.91
CA THR A 100 11.00 1.75 -2.97
C THR A 100 10.75 0.24 -2.86
N TRP A 101 10.31 -0.19 -1.68
CA TRP A 101 9.85 -1.56 -1.43
C TRP A 101 8.72 -1.51 -0.40
N GLY A 102 7.49 -1.42 -0.89
CA GLY A 102 6.31 -1.28 -0.06
C GLY A 102 5.40 -2.52 -0.10
N PRO A 103 4.31 -2.50 0.69
CA PRO A 103 3.39 -3.62 0.80
C PRO A 103 2.46 -3.81 -0.41
N GLN A 104 2.50 -2.88 -1.38
CA GLN A 104 1.66 -2.88 -2.60
C GLN A 104 2.50 -2.86 -3.88
N THR A 105 3.60 -2.11 -3.86
CA THR A 105 4.50 -1.97 -5.01
C THR A 105 5.95 -1.87 -4.55
N ALA A 106 6.87 -2.23 -5.44
CA ALA A 106 8.29 -1.94 -5.30
C ALA A 106 8.82 -1.40 -6.63
N THR A 107 9.72 -0.42 -6.59
CA THR A 107 10.26 0.22 -7.80
C THR A 107 11.78 0.21 -7.78
N ALA A 108 12.37 -0.04 -8.94
CA ALA A 108 13.81 0.00 -9.14
C ALA A 108 14.17 0.56 -10.51
N THR A 109 15.41 0.99 -10.64
CA THR A 109 16.08 1.15 -11.94
C THR A 109 17.05 0.00 -12.17
N GLY A 110 17.35 -0.32 -13.42
CA GLY A 110 18.30 -1.38 -13.75
C GLY A 110 18.54 -1.54 -15.23
N THR A 111 18.98 -2.72 -15.62
CA THR A 111 19.19 -3.08 -17.02
C THR A 111 18.61 -4.46 -17.29
N ASP A 112 17.77 -4.55 -18.32
CA ASP A 112 17.34 -5.82 -18.87
C ASP A 112 18.39 -6.32 -19.87
N MET A 113 18.89 -7.53 -19.63
CA MET A 113 19.82 -8.24 -20.50
C MET A 113 19.04 -9.30 -21.28
N VAL A 114 18.79 -9.03 -22.56
CA VAL A 114 18.00 -9.90 -23.44
C VAL A 114 18.88 -10.52 -24.50
N ASN A 115 18.87 -11.84 -24.58
CA ASN A 115 19.58 -12.59 -25.61
C ASN A 115 18.82 -12.49 -26.94
N ASP A 116 19.52 -12.16 -28.03
CA ASP A 116 18.92 -12.10 -29.37
C ASP A 116 18.57 -13.48 -29.95
N CYS A 117 19.05 -14.56 -29.35
CA CYS A 117 18.81 -15.96 -29.71
C CYS A 117 18.99 -16.27 -31.21
N LYS A 118 19.97 -15.62 -31.86
CA LYS A 118 20.27 -15.85 -33.29
C LYS A 118 21.58 -16.61 -33.47
N PRO A 119 21.60 -17.75 -34.19
CA PRO A 119 20.47 -18.49 -34.76
C PRO A 119 19.68 -19.33 -33.75
N TYR A 120 20.22 -19.54 -32.55
CA TYR A 120 19.56 -20.17 -31.40
C TYR A 120 20.13 -19.60 -30.10
N CYS A 121 19.45 -19.78 -28.97
CA CYS A 121 19.76 -19.07 -27.72
C CYS A 121 21.18 -19.30 -27.18
N ALA A 122 21.72 -20.52 -27.28
CA ALA A 122 23.10 -20.80 -26.83
C ALA A 122 24.19 -20.13 -27.68
N ALA A 123 23.90 -19.74 -28.93
CA ALA A 123 24.83 -19.01 -29.81
C ALA A 123 24.56 -17.49 -29.88
N GLY A 124 23.44 -17.05 -29.33
CA GLY A 124 23.01 -15.66 -29.38
C GLY A 124 23.86 -14.73 -28.51
N ARG A 125 23.53 -13.44 -28.54
CA ARG A 125 24.23 -12.40 -27.78
C ARG A 125 23.25 -11.62 -26.93
N PHE A 126 23.63 -11.39 -25.67
CA PHE A 126 22.91 -10.50 -24.79
C PHE A 126 23.08 -9.05 -25.22
N ARG A 127 21.96 -8.34 -25.27
CA ARG A 127 21.86 -6.90 -25.48
C ARG A 127 21.33 -6.26 -24.20
N SER A 128 21.82 -5.06 -23.89
CA SER A 128 21.48 -4.34 -22.67
C SER A 128 20.46 -3.25 -22.96
N TYR A 129 19.39 -3.20 -22.18
CA TYR A 129 18.35 -2.18 -22.28
C TYR A 129 18.10 -1.54 -20.91
N PRO A 130 18.25 -0.22 -20.74
CA PRO A 130 17.97 0.43 -19.48
C PRO A 130 16.46 0.41 -19.18
N VAL A 131 16.10 0.06 -17.95
CA VAL A 131 14.70 -0.11 -17.54
C VAL A 131 14.41 0.51 -16.17
N THR A 132 13.18 1.02 -16.04
CA THR A 132 12.51 1.15 -14.75
C THR A 132 11.65 -0.09 -14.52
N VAL A 133 11.78 -0.69 -13.35
CA VAL A 133 11.07 -1.91 -12.93
C VAL A 133 10.01 -1.54 -11.90
N THR A 134 8.81 -2.11 -12.03
CA THR A 134 7.77 -2.03 -11.01
C THR A 134 7.24 -3.42 -10.70
N LEU A 135 7.39 -3.85 -9.45
CA LEU A 135 6.70 -5.03 -8.92
C LEU A 135 5.34 -4.59 -8.33
N SER A 136 4.30 -5.38 -8.55
CA SER A 136 2.95 -5.06 -8.12
C SER A 136 2.07 -6.31 -7.94
N LYS A 137 0.80 -6.08 -7.58
CA LYS A 137 -0.22 -7.11 -7.32
C LYS A 137 0.24 -8.15 -6.30
N PRO A 138 0.48 -7.75 -5.05
CA PRO A 138 0.87 -8.68 -4.01
C PRO A 138 -0.26 -9.63 -3.62
N GLU A 139 0.01 -10.93 -3.68
CA GLU A 139 -0.91 -12.01 -3.34
C GLU A 139 -0.29 -12.93 -2.28
N PRO A 140 -1.07 -13.68 -1.49
CA PRO A 140 -0.53 -14.74 -0.63
C PRO A 140 0.30 -15.73 -1.44
N TRP A 141 1.39 -16.24 -0.87
CA TRP A 141 2.18 -17.29 -1.50
C TRP A 141 1.68 -18.67 -1.06
N PRO A 142 1.12 -19.51 -1.97
CA PRO A 142 0.58 -20.81 -1.60
C PRO A 142 1.51 -21.71 -0.79
N ASP A 143 2.80 -21.75 -1.10
CA ASP A 143 3.77 -22.64 -0.44
C ASP A 143 4.30 -22.05 0.88
N ARG A 144 4.07 -20.76 1.11
CA ARG A 144 4.53 -19.98 2.26
C ARG A 144 3.43 -18.99 2.66
N PRO A 145 2.34 -19.46 3.30
CA PRO A 145 1.15 -18.64 3.57
C PRO A 145 1.40 -17.49 4.54
N ASP A 146 2.51 -17.52 5.27
CA ASP A 146 3.06 -16.42 6.06
C ASP A 146 3.52 -15.22 5.20
N LEU A 147 3.84 -15.46 3.93
CA LEU A 147 4.40 -14.47 3.03
C LEU A 147 3.41 -14.06 1.94
N ARG A 148 3.56 -12.80 1.50
CA ARG A 148 2.96 -12.29 0.27
C ARG A 148 4.04 -12.13 -0.78
N ARG A 149 3.69 -12.37 -2.04
CA ARG A 149 4.59 -12.19 -3.18
C ARG A 149 4.00 -11.27 -4.23
N PHE A 150 4.84 -10.49 -4.89
CA PHE A 150 4.44 -9.77 -6.09
C PHE A 150 4.17 -10.76 -7.23
N THR A 151 3.07 -10.55 -7.98
CA THR A 151 2.67 -11.44 -9.08
C THR A 151 2.78 -10.81 -10.45
N VAL A 152 3.10 -9.51 -10.51
CA VAL A 152 3.31 -8.78 -11.76
C VAL A 152 4.60 -7.98 -11.70
N ILE A 153 5.38 -8.07 -12.76
CA ILE A 153 6.51 -7.17 -13.03
C ILE A 153 6.22 -6.35 -14.29
N ARG A 154 6.40 -5.04 -14.20
CA ARG A 154 6.35 -4.12 -15.34
C ARG A 154 7.75 -3.61 -15.62
N LEU A 155 8.15 -3.66 -16.89
CA LEU A 155 9.37 -3.06 -17.40
C LEU A 155 9.00 -1.86 -18.27
N LEU A 156 9.51 -0.70 -17.92
CA LEU A 156 9.51 0.49 -18.76
C LEU A 156 10.93 0.70 -19.28
N TYR A 157 11.14 0.42 -20.56
CA TYR A 157 12.39 0.70 -21.27
C TYR A 157 12.52 2.21 -21.48
N THR A 158 13.55 2.80 -20.87
CA THR A 158 13.72 4.27 -20.84
C THR A 158 14.41 4.82 -22.07
N ASP A 159 15.04 3.96 -22.86
CA ASP A 159 15.63 4.29 -24.16
C ASP A 159 15.01 3.39 -25.25
N THR A 160 15.75 2.46 -25.84
CA THR A 160 15.25 1.48 -26.80
C THR A 160 14.74 0.23 -26.09
N ALA A 161 13.86 -0.52 -26.77
CA ALA A 161 13.33 -1.80 -26.30
C ALA A 161 13.74 -2.93 -27.25
N PRO A 162 13.85 -4.18 -26.77
CA PRO A 162 14.08 -5.34 -27.62
C PRO A 162 12.88 -5.54 -28.56
N ALA A 163 13.10 -5.59 -29.87
CA ALA A 163 12.01 -5.89 -30.80
C ALA A 163 11.55 -7.36 -30.66
N PRO A 164 10.23 -7.66 -30.72
CA PRO A 164 9.10 -6.75 -30.99
C PRO A 164 8.42 -6.20 -29.73
N VAL A 165 9.08 -6.25 -28.56
CA VAL A 165 8.51 -5.84 -27.28
C VAL A 165 8.29 -4.32 -27.26
N PRO A 166 7.11 -3.83 -26.83
CA PRO A 166 6.90 -2.40 -26.64
C PRO A 166 7.76 -1.85 -25.49
N LYS A 167 7.97 -0.52 -25.46
CA LYS A 167 8.73 0.13 -24.37
C LYS A 167 8.11 -0.04 -22.99
N ASP A 168 6.81 -0.29 -22.92
CA ASP A 168 6.09 -0.53 -21.68
C ASP A 168 5.44 -1.90 -21.76
N VAL A 169 5.93 -2.84 -20.95
CA VAL A 169 5.48 -4.23 -20.96
C VAL A 169 5.31 -4.74 -19.54
N SER A 170 4.30 -5.58 -19.32
CA SER A 170 4.09 -6.25 -18.04
C SER A 170 4.04 -7.76 -18.23
N TYR A 171 4.70 -8.48 -17.33
CA TYR A 171 4.72 -9.94 -17.27
C TYR A 171 4.08 -10.42 -15.96
N LYS A 172 3.35 -11.54 -16.05
CA LYS A 172 2.95 -12.28 -14.87
C LYS A 172 4.17 -13.06 -14.37
N LEU A 173 4.46 -12.93 -13.07
CA LEU A 173 5.52 -13.68 -12.43
C LEU A 173 5.01 -15.08 -12.07
N VAL A 174 5.66 -16.06 -12.69
CA VAL A 174 5.58 -17.48 -12.36
C VAL A 174 6.89 -17.87 -11.68
N TYR A 175 6.81 -18.73 -10.68
CA TYR A 175 7.92 -19.13 -9.81
C TYR A 175 7.94 -20.65 -9.65
#